data_AF-A0A1X7AKI6-F1
#
_entry.id   AF-A0A1X7AKI6-F1
#
_cell.length_a   1.000
_cell.length_b   1.000
_cell.length_c   1.000
_cell.angle_alpha   90.00
_cell.angle_beta   90.00
_cell.angle_gamma   90.00
#
_symmetry.space_group_name_H-M   'P 1'
#
loop_
_entity.id
_entity.type
_entity.pdbx_description
1 polymer ?
#
loop_
_entity_poly.entity_id
_entity_poly.type
_entity_poly.pdbx_seq_one_letter_code
_entity_poly.pdbx_strand_id
1 'polypeptide(L)'
;MGQFRNFACLSGVSRFFIGCALALFLAGCGESKQQAVSQQDFQALVQQGFPSPQIVAVNLPATARASLYLETPEVTFGDSRSRVDWVIPGTVDIDFAGQVSSGKMSIVLEGSSMLTINPSEGLVFLDKAEIAGKDIAVESNLVQMLVLDALAKMVAENLNGLLLMSVPEQSPLSEFLAEHQQQSISYQIEPEQIVFEVKAEAKQGEAKPGEAGP
;
A
#
# COMPACT_ATOMS: atom_id res chain seq x y z
N MET A 1 -46.73 31.68 -15.06
CA MET A 1 -47.10 32.90 -15.81
C MET A 1 -46.33 34.08 -15.21
N GLY A 2 -45.65 34.87 -16.04
CA GLY A 2 -44.79 36.01 -15.65
C GLY A 2 -43.40 35.89 -16.31
N GLN A 3 -43.26 36.10 -17.61
CA GLN A 3 -43.02 37.37 -18.35
C GLN A 3 -41.68 38.08 -18.09
N PHE A 4 -40.86 38.09 -19.16
CA PHE A 4 -39.89 39.10 -19.66
C PHE A 4 -38.80 39.61 -18.69
N ARG A 5 -37.53 39.75 -19.09
CA ARG A 5 -37.05 40.67 -20.12
C ARG A 5 -35.69 40.26 -20.71
N ASN A 6 -35.60 40.49 -22.02
CA ASN A 6 -34.38 40.59 -22.82
C ASN A 6 -33.42 41.67 -22.30
N PHE A 7 -32.11 41.41 -22.39
CA PHE A 7 -31.11 42.46 -22.55
C PHE A 7 -30.22 42.14 -23.76
N ALA A 8 -30.20 43.10 -24.68
CA ALA A 8 -29.51 43.04 -25.95
C ALA A 8 -28.06 43.53 -25.83
N CYS A 9 -27.28 43.03 -26.80
CA CYS A 9 -26.03 43.53 -27.36
C CYS A 9 -25.52 44.91 -26.94
N LEU A 10 -24.24 44.96 -26.59
CA LEU A 10 -23.36 46.06 -26.98
C LEU A 10 -22.07 45.48 -27.55
N SER A 11 -21.99 45.59 -28.87
CA SER A 11 -20.81 45.41 -29.71
C SER A 11 -19.75 46.46 -29.38
N GLY A 12 -18.56 46.00 -28.98
CA GLY A 12 -17.36 46.82 -28.86
C GLY A 12 -16.24 46.22 -29.70
N VAL A 13 -16.19 46.58 -30.97
CA VAL A 13 -15.06 46.31 -31.86
C VAL A 13 -13.92 47.24 -31.45
N SER A 14 -12.85 46.69 -30.87
CA SER A 14 -11.58 47.41 -30.74
C SER A 14 -10.46 46.55 -31.30
N ARG A 15 -10.04 46.92 -32.51
CA ARG A 15 -8.85 46.42 -33.18
C ARG A 15 -7.64 47.02 -32.48
N PHE A 16 -6.97 46.26 -31.64
CA PHE A 16 -5.66 46.63 -31.09
C PHE A 16 -4.69 45.45 -31.23
N PHE A 17 -3.65 45.70 -32.04
CA PHE A 17 -2.33 45.08 -31.99
C PHE A 17 -2.21 43.57 -32.24
N ILE A 18 -2.15 43.27 -33.54
CA ILE A 18 -1.26 42.24 -34.09
C ILE A 18 0.17 42.58 -33.67
N GLY A 19 0.85 41.65 -33.00
CA GLY A 19 2.30 41.72 -32.81
C GLY A 19 2.75 41.88 -31.37
N CYS A 20 2.56 40.83 -30.55
CA CYS A 20 3.44 40.58 -29.42
C CYS A 20 3.62 39.07 -29.28
N ALA A 21 4.77 38.59 -29.77
CA ALA A 21 5.51 37.46 -29.24
C ALA A 21 4.68 36.30 -28.66
N LEU A 22 4.09 35.49 -29.54
CA LEU A 22 3.64 34.14 -29.19
C LEU A 22 4.86 33.19 -29.19
N ALA A 23 5.81 33.48 -28.32
CA ALA A 23 6.96 32.64 -28.02
C ALA A 23 7.11 32.65 -26.50
N LEU A 24 7.26 31.46 -25.89
CA LEU A 24 7.46 31.21 -24.46
C LEU A 24 6.20 30.88 -23.64
N PHE A 25 5.45 29.85 -24.01
CA PHE A 25 4.82 28.93 -23.03
C PHE A 25 4.77 27.51 -23.60
N LEU A 26 5.91 27.00 -24.07
CA LEU A 26 6.22 25.57 -24.00
C LEU A 26 6.97 25.33 -22.69
N ALA A 27 6.40 25.79 -21.57
CA ALA A 27 6.66 25.14 -20.29
C ALA A 27 5.91 23.81 -20.39
N GLY A 28 6.57 22.79 -20.93
CA GLY A 28 6.14 21.43 -20.72
C GLY A 28 6.18 21.20 -19.22
N CYS A 29 5.05 21.41 -18.53
CA CYS A 29 4.79 20.70 -17.30
C CYS A 29 4.95 19.22 -17.66
N GLY A 30 6.12 18.66 -17.36
CA GLY A 30 6.24 17.22 -17.19
C GLY A 30 5.34 16.90 -16.00
N GLU A 31 4.07 16.68 -16.28
CA GLU A 31 3.06 16.34 -15.29
C GLU A 31 3.49 15.00 -14.71
N SER A 32 4.13 15.02 -13.55
CA SER A 32 4.40 13.83 -12.78
C SER A 32 3.04 13.23 -12.46
N LYS A 33 2.68 12.15 -13.15
CA LYS A 33 1.43 11.46 -12.91
C LYS A 33 1.48 10.90 -11.49
N GLN A 34 0.71 11.53 -10.61
CA GLN A 34 0.59 11.19 -9.22
C GLN A 34 -0.86 10.83 -8.91
N GLN A 35 -1.07 9.77 -8.15
CA GLN A 35 -2.38 9.40 -7.63
C GLN A 35 -2.30 9.46 -6.10
N ALA A 36 -3.04 10.38 -5.50
CA ALA A 36 -3.23 10.40 -4.05
C ALA A 36 -4.42 9.51 -3.67
N VAL A 37 -4.26 8.73 -2.60
CA VAL A 37 -5.32 7.92 -1.99
C VAL A 37 -5.39 8.28 -0.52
N SER A 38 -6.56 8.70 -0.05
CA SER A 38 -6.75 9.06 1.36
C SER A 38 -6.63 7.84 2.27
N GLN A 39 -6.36 8.06 3.54
CA GLN A 39 -6.35 7.03 4.59
C GLN A 39 -7.65 6.22 4.61
N GLN A 40 -8.78 6.91 4.48
CA GLN A 40 -10.09 6.27 4.48
C GLN A 40 -10.29 5.40 3.23
N ASP A 41 -9.93 5.91 2.05
CA ASP A 41 -10.07 5.16 0.80
C ASP A 41 -9.11 3.97 0.77
N PHE A 42 -7.88 4.15 1.24
CA PHE A 42 -6.91 3.06 1.33
C PHE A 42 -7.40 1.96 2.28
N GLN A 43 -7.93 2.32 3.45
CA GLN A 43 -8.51 1.34 4.36
C GLN A 43 -9.72 0.62 3.73
N ALA A 44 -10.55 1.31 2.94
CA ALA A 44 -11.65 0.68 2.22
C ALA A 44 -11.14 -0.32 1.17
N LEU A 45 -10.06 0.00 0.45
CA LEU A 45 -9.40 -0.93 -0.48
C LEU A 45 -8.85 -2.15 0.25
N VAL A 46 -8.23 -1.99 1.43
CA VAL A 46 -7.77 -3.09 2.28
C VAL A 46 -8.95 -3.97 2.71
N GLN A 47 -10.04 -3.37 3.19
CA GLN A 47 -11.24 -4.11 3.61
C GLN A 47 -11.88 -4.92 2.49
N GLN A 48 -11.84 -4.41 1.26
CA GLN A 48 -12.40 -5.09 0.10
C GLN A 48 -11.45 -6.15 -0.50
N GLY A 49 -10.15 -5.89 -0.45
CA GLY A 49 -9.13 -6.66 -1.18
C GLY A 49 -8.35 -7.67 -0.34
N PHE A 50 -8.45 -7.62 1.00
CA PHE A 50 -7.75 -8.57 1.87
C PHE A 50 -8.45 -9.95 1.90
N PRO A 51 -7.72 -11.07 1.72
CA PRO A 51 -8.29 -12.41 1.70
C PRO A 51 -8.56 -12.94 3.13
N SER A 52 -9.49 -12.31 3.85
CA SER A 52 -9.83 -12.69 5.24
C SER A 52 -10.67 -13.99 5.34
N PRO A 53 -10.40 -14.89 6.30
CA PRO A 53 -9.18 -14.95 7.11
C PRO A 53 -8.01 -15.53 6.30
N GLN A 54 -6.82 -14.96 6.47
CA GLN A 54 -5.60 -15.49 5.88
C GLN A 54 -4.95 -16.49 6.82
N ILE A 55 -4.77 -17.73 6.35
CA ILE A 55 -4.18 -18.81 7.16
C ILE A 55 -2.66 -18.84 6.96
N VAL A 56 -1.92 -18.61 8.03
CA VAL A 56 -0.45 -18.66 8.04
C VAL A 56 -0.01 -19.79 8.96
N ALA A 57 0.63 -20.81 8.38
CA ALA A 57 1.18 -21.93 9.13
C ALA A 57 2.60 -21.59 9.61
N VAL A 58 2.82 -21.72 10.92
CA VAL A 58 4.09 -21.46 11.57
C VAL A 58 4.61 -22.74 12.20
N ASN A 59 5.81 -23.15 11.80
CA ASN A 59 6.51 -24.27 12.45
C ASN A 59 7.19 -23.77 13.72
N LEU A 60 6.74 -24.25 14.87
CA LEU A 60 7.32 -23.89 16.15
C LEU A 60 8.40 -24.92 16.57
N PRO A 61 9.30 -24.57 17.51
CA PRO A 61 10.20 -25.53 18.12
C PRO A 61 9.45 -26.71 18.79
N ALA A 62 10.19 -27.79 19.07
CA ALA A 62 9.67 -28.96 19.79
C ALA A 62 8.45 -29.64 19.13
N THR A 63 8.43 -29.74 17.80
CA THR A 63 7.38 -30.39 17.00
C THR A 63 5.98 -29.76 17.08
N ALA A 64 5.88 -28.56 17.67
CA ALA A 64 4.64 -27.81 17.69
C ALA A 64 4.40 -27.11 16.34
N ARG A 65 3.13 -26.94 15.98
CA ARG A 65 2.69 -26.18 14.80
C ARG A 65 1.65 -25.17 15.24
N ALA A 66 1.82 -23.92 14.85
CA ALA A 66 0.81 -22.90 15.02
C ALA A 66 0.14 -22.62 13.68
N SER A 67 -1.18 -22.50 13.69
CA SER A 67 -1.96 -21.96 12.58
C SER A 67 -2.51 -20.62 13.00
N LEU A 68 -2.07 -19.55 12.36
CA LEU A 68 -2.63 -18.23 12.54
C LEU A 68 -3.74 -18.00 11.52
N TYR A 69 -4.86 -17.46 11.98
CA TYR A 69 -5.99 -17.02 11.18
C TYR A 69 -6.04 -15.52 11.32
N LEU A 70 -5.44 -14.81 10.36
CA LEU A 70 -5.33 -13.36 10.37
C LEU A 70 -6.57 -12.77 9.72
N GLU A 71 -7.22 -11.85 10.42
CA GLU A 71 -8.35 -11.10 9.89
C GLU A 71 -7.87 -9.85 9.15
N THR A 72 -8.82 -9.13 8.53
CA THR A 72 -8.54 -7.89 7.82
C THR A 72 -7.78 -6.89 8.70
N PRO A 73 -6.63 -6.38 8.25
CA PRO A 73 -5.84 -5.43 9.00
C PRO A 73 -6.45 -4.02 8.97
N GLU A 74 -6.30 -3.30 10.07
CA GLU A 74 -6.41 -1.85 10.10
C GLU A 74 -5.04 -1.26 9.81
N VAL A 75 -4.93 -0.44 8.77
CA VAL A 75 -3.69 0.21 8.36
C VAL A 75 -3.80 1.69 8.66
N THR A 76 -2.76 2.30 9.22
CA THR A 76 -2.67 3.73 9.47
C THR A 76 -1.40 4.31 8.85
N PHE A 77 -1.52 5.46 8.20
CA PHE A 77 -0.40 6.23 7.70
C PHE A 77 0.26 6.97 8.86
N GLY A 78 1.40 6.45 9.31
CA GLY A 78 2.22 7.10 10.33
C GLY A 78 2.99 8.30 9.77
N ASP A 79 3.71 9.01 10.65
CA ASP A 79 4.56 10.16 10.28
C ASP A 79 5.78 9.77 9.41
N SER A 80 6.04 8.47 9.27
CA SER A 80 7.11 7.94 8.43
C SER A 80 6.70 7.96 6.97
N ARG A 81 7.44 8.70 6.14
CA ARG A 81 7.20 8.80 4.69
C ARG A 81 7.25 7.48 3.90
N SER A 82 7.63 6.37 4.55
CA SER A 82 7.94 5.10 3.89
C SER A 82 7.30 3.86 4.52
N ARG A 83 6.72 3.98 5.72
CA ARG A 83 6.14 2.85 6.46
C ARG A 83 4.70 3.16 6.87
N VAL A 84 3.85 2.15 6.78
CA VAL A 84 2.51 2.15 7.37
C VAL A 84 2.54 1.41 8.70
N ASP A 85 1.75 1.88 9.65
CA ASP A 85 1.45 1.15 10.87
C ASP A 85 0.22 0.26 10.62
N TRP A 86 0.14 -0.86 11.32
CA TRP A 86 -0.97 -1.79 11.17
C TRP A 86 -1.32 -2.50 12.47
N VAL A 87 -2.59 -2.90 12.55
CA VAL A 87 -3.16 -3.76 13.58
C VAL A 87 -3.88 -4.90 12.89
N ILE A 88 -3.43 -6.14 13.13
CA ILE A 88 -4.01 -7.34 12.53
C ILE A 88 -4.64 -8.19 13.65
N PRO A 89 -5.97 -8.16 13.81
CA PRO A 89 -6.64 -9.10 14.70
C PRO A 89 -6.59 -10.51 14.10
N GLY A 90 -6.67 -11.52 14.96
CA GLY A 90 -6.69 -12.90 14.51
C GLY A 90 -6.88 -13.91 15.61
N THR A 91 -6.78 -15.18 15.24
CA THR A 91 -6.72 -16.29 16.19
C THR A 91 -5.52 -17.18 15.90
N VAL A 92 -5.00 -17.84 16.92
CA VAL A 92 -3.93 -18.83 16.80
C VAL A 92 -4.38 -20.15 17.41
N ASP A 93 -4.14 -21.25 16.70
CA ASP A 93 -4.32 -22.62 17.20
C ASP A 93 -2.97 -23.33 17.17
N ILE A 94 -2.55 -23.88 18.30
CA ILE A 94 -1.26 -24.56 18.46
C ILE A 94 -1.49 -26.05 18.67
N ASP A 95 -0.95 -26.85 17.75
CA ASP A 95 -0.93 -28.30 17.82
C ASP A 95 0.45 -28.78 18.29
N PHE A 96 0.48 -29.52 19.40
CA PHE A 96 1.66 -30.20 19.91
C PHE A 96 1.67 -31.65 19.45
N ALA A 97 2.30 -31.88 18.28
CA ALA A 97 2.55 -33.21 17.72
C ALA A 97 1.31 -34.13 17.64
N GLY A 98 0.11 -33.57 17.44
CA GLY A 98 -1.15 -34.30 17.33
C GLY A 98 -1.67 -34.87 18.64
N GLN A 99 -1.03 -34.59 19.78
CA GLN A 99 -1.42 -35.13 21.08
C GLN A 99 -2.26 -34.12 21.89
N VAL A 100 -1.99 -32.83 21.75
CA VAL A 100 -2.66 -31.76 22.49
C VAL A 100 -2.79 -30.53 21.59
N SER A 101 -4.02 -30.02 21.41
CA SER A 101 -4.26 -28.67 20.85
C SER A 101 -4.49 -27.70 22.00
N SER A 102 -3.95 -26.48 21.86
CA SER A 102 -4.23 -25.38 22.79
C SER A 102 -5.67 -24.86 22.71
N GLY A 103 -6.41 -25.23 21.66
CA GLY A 103 -7.59 -24.50 21.24
C GLY A 103 -7.22 -23.15 20.61
N LYS A 104 -8.24 -22.46 20.06
CA LYS A 104 -8.09 -21.15 19.45
C LYS A 104 -7.92 -20.07 20.52
N MET A 105 -6.85 -19.29 20.42
CA MET A 105 -6.58 -18.13 21.27
C MET A 105 -6.66 -16.85 20.44
N SER A 106 -7.23 -15.80 21.00
CA SER A 106 -7.26 -14.49 20.35
C SER A 106 -5.88 -13.85 20.37
N ILE A 107 -5.51 -13.23 19.24
CA ILE A 107 -4.25 -12.52 19.06
C ILE A 107 -4.51 -11.20 18.33
N VAL A 108 -3.84 -10.15 18.77
CA VAL A 108 -3.74 -8.88 18.06
C VAL A 108 -2.26 -8.61 17.79
N LEU A 109 -1.91 -8.47 16.52
CA LEU A 109 -0.58 -8.15 16.06
C LEU A 109 -0.51 -6.67 15.73
N GLU A 110 0.48 -5.96 16.28
CA GLU A 110 0.71 -4.55 15.99
C GLU A 110 2.13 -4.35 15.47
N GLY A 111 2.28 -3.50 14.46
CA GLY A 111 3.59 -3.28 13.87
C GLY A 111 3.61 -2.22 12.79
N SER A 112 4.73 -2.15 12.09
CA SER A 112 4.91 -1.27 10.95
C SER A 112 5.63 -1.98 9.80
N SER A 113 5.34 -1.60 8.57
CA SER A 113 5.94 -2.21 7.37
C SER A 113 6.06 -1.21 6.24
N MET A 114 7.00 -1.48 5.33
CA MET A 114 6.96 -0.89 3.99
C MET A 114 5.83 -1.55 3.18
N LEU A 115 5.38 -0.88 2.13
CA LEU A 115 4.49 -1.47 1.14
C LEU A 115 5.30 -1.87 -0.09
N THR A 116 5.01 -3.04 -0.65
CA THR A 116 5.50 -3.43 -1.97
C THR A 116 4.31 -3.54 -2.90
N ILE A 117 4.39 -2.90 -4.07
CA ILE A 117 3.31 -2.85 -5.05
C ILE A 117 3.75 -3.66 -6.27
N ASN A 118 2.96 -4.66 -6.65
CA ASN A 118 3.07 -5.31 -7.96
C ASN A 118 2.01 -4.70 -8.89
N PRO A 119 2.39 -3.72 -9.75
CA PRO A 119 1.42 -3.03 -10.59
C PRO A 119 0.80 -3.94 -11.66
N SER A 120 1.53 -4.97 -12.11
CA SER A 120 1.05 -5.88 -13.16
C SER A 120 -0.10 -6.79 -12.69
N GLU A 121 -0.11 -7.12 -11.41
CA GLU A 121 -1.13 -7.98 -10.80
C GLU A 121 -2.09 -7.18 -9.90
N GLY A 122 -1.87 -5.87 -9.74
CA GLY A 122 -2.63 -5.04 -8.82
C GLY A 122 -2.55 -5.52 -7.37
N LEU A 123 -1.41 -6.06 -6.94
CA LEU A 123 -1.24 -6.60 -5.59
C LEU A 123 -0.40 -5.66 -4.72
N VAL A 124 -0.80 -5.49 -3.47
CA VAL A 124 -0.06 -4.74 -2.45
C VAL A 124 0.30 -5.68 -1.32
N PHE A 125 1.57 -5.68 -0.92
CA PHE A 125 2.13 -6.54 0.11
C PHE A 125 2.70 -5.71 1.26
N LEU A 126 2.62 -6.24 2.48
CA LEU A 126 3.42 -5.78 3.61
C LEU A 126 4.84 -6.33 3.46
N ASP A 127 5.84 -5.46 3.39
CA ASP A 127 7.25 -5.85 3.31
C ASP A 127 8.06 -5.23 4.44
N LYS A 128 9.13 -5.91 4.86
CA LYS A 128 9.97 -5.56 6.02
C LYS A 128 9.15 -5.29 7.28
N ALA A 129 8.20 -6.18 7.55
CA ALA A 129 7.33 -6.08 8.71
C ALA A 129 8.13 -6.13 10.02
N GLU A 130 7.89 -5.16 10.89
CA GLU A 130 8.45 -5.06 12.23
C GLU A 130 7.30 -5.09 13.24
N ILE A 131 7.31 -6.09 14.13
CA ILE A 131 6.29 -6.23 15.18
C ILE A 131 6.67 -5.33 16.35
N ALA A 132 5.79 -4.38 16.69
CA ALA A 132 5.94 -3.47 17.82
C ALA A 132 5.26 -4.01 19.09
N GLY A 133 4.14 -4.72 18.93
CA GLY A 133 3.32 -5.22 20.02
C GLY A 133 2.62 -6.52 19.64
N LYS A 134 2.34 -7.32 20.67
CA LYS A 134 1.45 -8.48 20.56
C LYS A 134 0.59 -8.55 21.82
N ASP A 135 -0.71 -8.58 21.65
CA ASP A 135 -1.62 -8.96 22.72
C ASP A 135 -2.17 -10.35 22.42
N ILE A 136 -1.90 -11.29 23.32
CA ILE A 136 -2.34 -12.68 23.16
C ILE A 136 -3.08 -13.04 24.44
N ALA A 137 -4.40 -13.18 24.32
CA ALA A 137 -5.26 -13.62 25.40
C ALA A 137 -5.09 -15.14 25.59
N VAL A 138 -4.04 -15.52 26.34
CA VAL A 138 -3.75 -16.91 26.66
C VAL A 138 -4.30 -17.24 28.06
N GLU A 139 -5.25 -18.17 28.15
CA GLU A 139 -5.81 -18.62 29.44
C GLU A 139 -4.83 -19.46 30.28
N SER A 140 -3.76 -19.99 29.69
CA SER A 140 -2.79 -20.89 30.33
C SER A 140 -1.39 -20.28 30.49
N ASN A 141 -0.92 -20.16 31.74
CA ASN A 141 0.40 -19.61 32.09
C ASN A 141 1.60 -20.37 31.50
N LEU A 142 1.46 -21.68 31.21
CA LEU A 142 2.56 -22.49 30.66
C LEU A 142 2.79 -22.25 29.16
N VAL A 143 1.74 -21.90 28.41
CA VAL A 143 1.82 -21.62 26.96
C VAL A 143 2.43 -20.23 26.73
N GLN A 144 2.22 -19.29 27.65
CA GLN A 144 2.69 -17.91 27.53
C GLN A 144 4.22 -17.77 27.41
N MET A 145 5.01 -18.47 28.22
CA MET A 145 6.47 -18.21 28.27
C MET A 145 7.29 -18.85 27.15
N LEU A 146 6.92 -20.05 26.67
CA LEU A 146 7.75 -20.80 25.71
C LEU A 146 7.34 -20.54 24.25
N VAL A 147 6.07 -20.26 24.01
CA VAL A 147 5.55 -20.21 22.64
C VAL A 147 5.45 -18.79 22.11
N LEU A 148 5.17 -17.78 22.96
CA LEU A 148 4.86 -16.44 22.44
C LEU A 148 6.05 -15.74 21.79
N ASP A 149 7.27 -15.94 22.28
CA ASP A 149 8.46 -15.30 21.69
C ASP A 149 8.90 -15.98 20.40
N ALA A 150 8.86 -17.32 20.37
CA ALA A 150 9.09 -18.08 19.15
C ALA A 150 8.01 -17.78 18.10
N LEU A 151 6.75 -17.74 18.52
CA LEU A 151 5.61 -17.38 17.67
C LEU A 151 5.80 -15.97 17.13
N ALA A 152 6.13 -14.98 17.95
CA ALA A 152 6.33 -13.60 17.49
C ALA A 152 7.44 -13.48 16.43
N LYS A 153 8.59 -14.10 16.68
CA LYS A 153 9.68 -14.08 15.70
C LYS A 153 9.27 -14.74 14.38
N MET A 154 8.66 -15.91 14.47
CA MET A 154 8.22 -16.65 13.28
C MET A 154 7.09 -15.93 12.55
N VAL A 155 6.17 -15.29 13.28
CA VAL A 155 5.10 -14.47 12.70
C VAL A 155 5.73 -13.29 11.96
N ALA A 156 6.70 -12.57 12.53
CA ALA A 156 7.38 -11.48 11.83
C ALA A 156 8.01 -11.96 10.50
N GLU A 157 8.66 -13.12 10.51
CA GLU A 157 9.24 -13.73 9.30
C GLU A 157 8.17 -14.11 8.26
N ASN A 158 6.99 -14.58 8.70
CA ASN A 158 5.90 -14.97 7.80
C ASN A 158 4.98 -13.81 7.38
N LEU A 159 4.97 -12.70 8.13
CA LEU A 159 4.29 -11.45 7.75
C LEU A 159 5.08 -10.69 6.67
N ASN A 160 6.37 -10.98 6.53
CA ASN A 160 7.17 -10.40 5.46
C ASN A 160 6.74 -10.94 4.09
N GLY A 161 6.17 -10.08 3.26
CA GLY A 161 5.53 -10.46 2.01
C GLY A 161 4.08 -10.90 2.17
N LEU A 162 3.43 -10.58 3.29
CA LEU A 162 1.99 -10.82 3.44
C LEU A 162 1.22 -10.00 2.41
N LEU A 163 0.32 -10.64 1.67
CA LEU A 163 -0.60 -9.93 0.78
C LEU A 163 -1.55 -9.06 1.62
N LEU A 164 -1.45 -7.74 1.48
CA LEU A 164 -2.32 -6.77 2.14
C LEU A 164 -3.63 -6.59 1.38
N MET A 165 -3.58 -6.50 0.06
CA MET A 165 -4.79 -6.42 -0.76
C MET A 165 -4.53 -6.75 -2.22
N SER A 166 -5.53 -7.34 -2.86
CA SER A 166 -5.72 -7.23 -4.31
C SER A 166 -6.52 -5.95 -4.59
N VAL A 167 -5.94 -5.03 -5.36
CA VAL A 167 -6.59 -3.77 -5.73
C VAL A 167 -7.82 -4.10 -6.60
N PRO A 168 -9.04 -3.69 -6.20
CA PRO A 168 -10.25 -3.94 -6.96
C PRO A 168 -10.20 -3.32 -8.37
N GLU A 169 -10.64 -4.06 -9.39
CA GLU A 169 -10.52 -3.66 -10.81
C GLU A 169 -11.13 -2.30 -11.17
N GLN A 170 -12.13 -1.84 -10.42
CA GLN A 170 -12.89 -0.60 -10.67
C GLN A 170 -12.47 0.56 -9.74
N SER A 171 -11.31 0.47 -9.10
CA SER A 171 -10.83 1.54 -8.22
C SER A 171 -9.98 2.56 -8.99
N PRO A 172 -9.94 3.84 -8.57
CA PRO A 172 -9.00 4.80 -9.17
C PRO A 172 -7.54 4.33 -9.10
N LEU A 173 -7.20 3.56 -8.06
CA LEU A 173 -5.87 2.96 -7.92
C LEU A 173 -5.63 1.86 -8.97
N SER A 174 -6.59 0.99 -9.29
CA SER A 174 -6.39 -0.03 -10.33
C SER A 174 -6.21 0.60 -11.70
N GLU A 175 -6.96 1.66 -12.03
CA GLU A 175 -6.79 2.41 -13.28
C GLU A 175 -5.37 3.00 -13.36
N PHE A 176 -4.90 3.65 -12.29
CA PHE A 176 -3.54 4.17 -12.21
C PHE A 176 -2.48 3.06 -12.37
N LEU A 177 -2.61 1.93 -11.66
CA LEU A 177 -1.67 0.82 -11.76
C LEU A 177 -1.67 0.20 -13.17
N ALA A 178 -2.84 0.07 -13.81
CA ALA A 178 -2.98 -0.47 -15.15
C ALA A 178 -2.36 0.45 -16.22
N GLU A 179 -2.54 1.76 -16.11
CA GLU A 179 -1.89 2.75 -17.00
C GLU A 179 -0.36 2.68 -16.92
N HIS A 180 0.17 2.23 -15.78
CA HIS A 180 1.59 2.29 -15.43
C HIS A 180 2.25 0.92 -15.19
N GLN A 181 1.63 -0.15 -15.68
CA GLN A 181 2.06 -1.54 -15.44
C GLN A 181 3.52 -1.87 -15.87
N GLN A 182 4.09 -1.11 -16.82
CA GLN A 182 5.47 -1.29 -17.29
C GLN A 182 6.47 -0.32 -16.64
N GLN A 183 6.02 0.50 -15.69
CA GLN A 183 6.84 1.54 -15.07
C GLN A 183 7.07 1.22 -13.59
N SER A 184 8.17 1.73 -13.06
CA SER A 184 8.45 1.63 -11.63
C SER A 184 7.58 2.62 -10.87
N ILE A 185 6.67 2.13 -10.03
CA ILE A 185 5.82 2.96 -9.17
C ILE A 185 6.48 3.08 -7.79
N SER A 186 6.75 4.31 -7.35
CA SER A 186 7.03 4.65 -5.95
C SER A 186 5.76 5.06 -5.24
N TYR A 187 5.83 5.07 -3.92
CA TYR A 187 4.86 5.78 -3.09
C TYR A 187 5.58 6.64 -2.06
N GLN A 188 4.89 7.68 -1.60
CA GLN A 188 5.26 8.47 -0.45
C GLN A 188 4.06 8.54 0.48
N ILE A 189 4.28 8.28 1.77
CA ILE A 189 3.26 8.44 2.79
C ILE A 189 3.31 9.88 3.29
N GLU A 190 2.15 10.52 3.31
CA GLU A 190 1.91 11.85 3.87
C GLU A 190 0.86 11.73 4.98
N PRO A 191 0.71 12.75 5.84
CA PRO A 191 -0.37 12.76 6.81
C PRO A 191 -1.72 12.53 6.10
N GLU A 192 -2.44 11.49 6.52
CA GLU A 192 -3.78 11.13 6.03
C GLU A 192 -3.87 10.68 4.55
N GLN A 193 -2.77 10.56 3.82
CA GLN A 193 -2.79 10.05 2.44
C GLN A 193 -1.51 9.33 2.01
N ILE A 194 -1.64 8.48 1.00
CA ILE A 194 -0.52 7.89 0.27
C ILE A 194 -0.52 8.40 -1.17
N VAL A 195 0.63 8.88 -1.63
CA VAL A 195 0.81 9.41 -2.98
C VAL A 195 1.63 8.39 -3.78
N PHE A 196 1.03 7.82 -4.82
CA PHE A 196 1.70 6.96 -5.78
C PHE A 196 2.27 7.79 -6.92
N GLU A 197 3.51 7.54 -7.31
CA GLU A 197 4.22 8.29 -8.34
C GLU A 197 4.98 7.35 -9.28
N VAL A 198 4.89 7.60 -10.58
CA VAL A 198 5.69 6.92 -11.61
C VAL A 198 7.11 7.44 -11.60
N LYS A 199 8.10 6.57 -11.38
CA LYS A 199 9.51 6.92 -11.56
C LYS A 199 9.82 6.98 -13.06
N ALA A 200 10.33 8.12 -13.52
CA ALA A 200 10.92 8.20 -14.84
C ALA A 200 12.08 7.21 -14.95
N GLU A 201 12.04 6.31 -15.93
CA GLU A 201 13.19 5.48 -16.25
C GLU A 201 14.37 6.40 -16.59
N ALA A 202 15.43 6.35 -15.80
CA ALA A 202 16.68 6.99 -16.16
C ALA A 202 17.15 6.33 -17.46
N LYS A 203 16.98 7.00 -18.59
CA LYS A 203 17.46 6.54 -19.89
C LYS A 203 18.95 6.19 -19.79
N GLN A 204 19.24 4.91 -19.63
CA GLN A 204 20.59 4.39 -19.63
C GLN A 204 21.07 4.37 -21.09
N GLY A 205 22.02 5.25 -21.41
CA GLY A 205 22.88 5.08 -22.58
C GLY A 205 22.69 6.09 -23.72
N GLU A 206 23.08 7.34 -23.52
CA GLU A 206 23.74 8.09 -24.59
C GLU A 206 25.25 7.86 -24.43
N ALA A 207 25.73 6.73 -24.94
CA ALA A 207 27.15 6.43 -25.03
C ALA A 207 27.78 7.45 -25.99
N LYS A 208 28.55 8.40 -25.44
CA LYS A 208 29.42 9.29 -26.22
C LYS A 208 30.39 8.44 -27.06
N PRO A 209 30.39 8.54 -28.39
CA PRO A 209 31.45 7.97 -29.20
C PRO A 209 32.65 8.93 -29.18
N GLY A 210 33.63 8.62 -28.34
CA GLY A 210 34.98 9.18 -28.38
C GLY A 210 35.92 8.09 -27.89
N GLU A 211 37.09 7.83 -28.44
CA GLU A 211 37.91 8.61 -29.36
C GLU A 211 38.92 7.58 -29.90
N ALA A 212 38.92 7.32 -31.22
CA ALA A 212 39.96 6.51 -31.84
C ALA A 212 41.22 7.37 -31.95
N GLY A 213 42.14 7.19 -31.00
CA GLY A 213 43.49 7.75 -31.07
C GLY A 213 44.44 6.84 -31.86
N PRO A 214 45.23 7.38 -32.80
CA PRO A 214 46.26 6.65 -33.55
C PRO A 214 47.49 6.25 -32.73
#